data_AF-A0A497M254-F1
#
_entry.id   AF-A0A497M254-F1
#
_cell.length_a   1.000
_cell.length_b   1.000
_cell.length_c   1.000
_cell.angle_alpha   90.00
_cell.angle_beta   90.00
_cell.angle_gamma   90.00
#
_symmetry.space_group_name_H-M   'P 1'
#
loop_
_entity.id
_entity.type
_entity.pdbx_description
1 polymer ?
#
loop_
_entity_poly.entity_id
_entity_poly.type
_entity_poly.pdbx_seq_one_letter_code
_entity_poly.pdbx_strand_id
1 'polypeptide(L)'
;MTLYIRRNVPFELYEINVLKANDAQLMQISQELGIGLNLQEMKAVKNYFAKKRRNPTDVELQTIGQTWSEHCYHKTFKGKIITEKGEIESLFKTYIFKVTKELNPPWCISVFEDNAGIIEFENGYAVAVKVETHNHPSAIEPFGGAATGVGGVIRDILGVWADPIACTDVLCFGPLDYEYERLPAGVKHPKYLFRGVVAGIGCYGNNMGIPTVNGAIYFDEGYVGNVVVYCGCVGLLPKDKYVRNVKAGDVILLVGGRTGRDGIHGVT
;
A
#
# COMPACT_ATOMS: atom_id res chain seq x y z
N MET A 1 18.95 26.11 19.04
CA MET A 1 19.69 24.87 18.74
C MET A 1 19.28 24.40 17.36
N THR A 2 20.22 23.99 16.52
CA THR A 2 19.93 23.44 15.19
C THR A 2 19.18 22.11 15.34
N LEU A 3 18.08 21.94 14.61
CA LEU A 3 17.29 20.70 14.63
C LEU A 3 17.94 19.58 13.79
N TYR A 4 18.73 19.95 12.80
CA TYR A 4 19.37 19.05 11.84
C TYR A 4 20.89 19.14 11.94
N ILE A 5 21.55 18.02 12.18
CA ILE A 5 23.01 17.95 12.33
C ILE A 5 23.54 16.98 11.27
N ARG A 6 24.23 17.50 10.26
CA ARG A 6 24.83 16.66 9.20
C ARG A 6 25.91 15.75 9.80
N ARG A 7 25.85 14.45 9.50
CA ARG A 7 26.87 13.47 9.89
C ARG A 7 28.05 13.51 8.92
N ASN A 8 29.23 13.18 9.43
CA ASN A 8 30.45 13.06 8.62
C ASN A 8 30.54 11.67 7.98
N VAL A 9 29.72 11.41 6.96
CA VAL A 9 29.72 10.19 6.15
C VAL A 9 29.72 10.55 4.65
N PRO A 10 30.09 9.63 3.74
CA PRO A 10 30.22 9.93 2.31
C PRO A 10 28.93 10.30 1.57
N PHE A 11 27.78 10.22 2.23
CA PHE A 11 26.46 10.52 1.69
C PHE A 11 25.69 11.49 2.60
N GLU A 12 24.58 12.03 2.11
CA GLU A 12 23.73 12.92 2.92
C GLU A 12 23.01 12.12 4.00
N LEU A 13 23.29 12.46 5.27
CA LEU A 13 22.69 11.85 6.44
C LEU A 13 22.63 12.89 7.56
N TYR A 14 21.45 13.09 8.12
CA TYR A 14 21.23 14.07 9.18
C TYR A 14 20.80 13.39 10.48
N GLU A 15 21.41 13.74 11.61
CA GLU A 15 20.86 13.48 12.94
C GLU A 15 19.84 14.56 13.28
N ILE A 16 18.66 14.15 13.76
CA ILE A 16 17.52 15.01 14.02
C ILE A 16 17.33 15.16 15.51
N ASN A 17 17.40 16.39 16.02
CA ASN A 17 17.43 16.69 17.46
C ASN A 17 16.04 16.60 18.13
N VAL A 18 15.39 15.44 18.02
CA VAL A 18 14.05 15.15 18.55
C VAL A 18 14.02 15.17 20.08
N LEU A 19 15.10 14.76 20.75
CA LEU A 19 15.12 14.65 22.22
C LEU A 19 15.02 16.02 22.92
N LYS A 20 15.65 17.05 22.34
CA LYS A 20 15.63 18.42 22.87
C LYS A 20 14.53 19.29 22.25
N ALA A 21 13.84 18.80 21.21
CA ALA A 21 12.75 19.51 20.57
C ALA A 21 11.55 19.68 21.51
N ASN A 22 10.97 20.88 21.55
CA ASN A 22 9.64 21.12 22.12
C ASN A 22 8.53 20.70 21.12
N ASP A 23 7.26 20.77 21.54
CA ASP A 23 6.12 20.33 20.72
C ASP A 23 6.02 21.05 19.37
N ALA A 24 6.31 22.35 19.33
CA ALA A 24 6.32 23.11 18.08
C ALA A 24 7.44 22.66 17.14
N GLN A 25 8.64 22.40 17.69
CA GLN A 25 9.77 21.89 16.93
C GLN A 25 9.57 20.46 16.45
N LEU A 26 8.85 19.62 17.22
CA LEU A 26 8.45 18.29 16.77
C LEU A 26 7.53 18.35 15.55
N MET A 27 6.56 19.27 15.56
CA MET A 27 5.69 19.48 14.40
C MET A 27 6.45 20.07 13.21
N GLN A 28 7.38 20.99 13.45
CA GLN A 28 8.27 21.52 12.42
C GLN A 28 9.08 20.40 11.74
N ILE A 29 9.69 19.49 12.53
CA ILE A 29 10.41 18.34 11.99
C ILE A 29 9.49 17.47 11.13
N SER A 30 8.28 17.17 11.61
CA SER A 30 7.33 16.33 10.87
C SER A 30 6.96 16.94 9.51
N GLN A 31 6.73 18.26 9.49
CA GLN A 31 6.38 19.00 8.28
C GLN A 31 7.56 19.12 7.31
N GLU A 32 8.74 19.50 7.78
CA GLU A 32 9.93 19.70 6.93
C GLU A 32 10.44 18.40 6.33
N LEU A 33 10.31 17.27 7.03
CA LEU A 33 10.67 15.95 6.50
C LEU A 33 9.54 15.31 5.66
N GLY A 34 8.33 15.86 5.68
CA GLY A 34 7.19 15.29 4.95
C GLY A 34 6.76 13.90 5.44
N ILE A 35 6.90 13.62 6.75
CA ILE A 35 6.68 12.27 7.30
C ILE A 35 5.25 12.03 7.82
N GLY A 36 4.37 13.03 7.74
CA GLY A 36 2.94 12.89 8.04
C GLY A 36 2.59 12.55 9.50
N LEU A 37 3.55 12.61 10.43
CA LEU A 37 3.33 12.24 11.83
C LEU A 37 2.70 13.38 12.62
N ASN A 38 1.64 13.08 13.36
CA ASN A 38 1.02 14.04 14.26
C ASN A 38 1.83 14.21 15.56
N LEU A 39 1.43 15.17 16.41
CA LEU A 39 2.17 15.46 17.65
C LEU A 39 2.27 14.27 18.60
N GLN A 40 1.23 13.44 18.70
CA GLN A 40 1.24 12.26 19.58
C GLN A 40 2.24 11.22 19.07
N GLU A 41 2.27 11.01 17.76
CA GLU A 41 3.22 10.10 17.10
C GLU A 41 4.66 10.60 17.22
N MET A 42 4.89 11.90 17.02
CA MET A 42 6.20 12.52 17.22
C MET A 42 6.67 12.43 18.68
N LYS A 43 5.77 12.54 19.66
CA LYS A 43 6.08 12.30 21.08
C LYS A 43 6.41 10.83 21.33
N ALA A 44 5.73 9.89 20.70
CA ALA A 44 6.05 8.46 20.80
C ALA A 44 7.45 8.16 20.24
N VAL A 45 7.80 8.74 19.09
CA VAL A 45 9.14 8.68 18.50
C VAL A 45 10.18 9.27 19.46
N LYS A 46 9.93 10.47 20.00
CA LYS A 46 10.81 11.10 21.01
C LYS A 46 11.05 10.19 22.21
N ASN A 47 9.99 9.60 22.76
CA ASN A 47 10.07 8.69 23.90
C ASN A 47 10.86 7.42 23.58
N TYR A 48 10.68 6.85 22.38
CA TYR A 48 11.45 5.68 21.94
C TYR A 48 12.96 5.99 21.85
N PHE A 49 13.33 7.09 21.19
CA PHE A 49 14.73 7.50 21.05
C PHE A 49 15.35 7.96 22.37
N ALA A 50 14.55 8.50 23.30
CA ALA A 50 15.00 8.82 24.65
C ALA A 50 15.45 7.56 25.40
N LYS A 51 14.69 6.46 25.28
CA LYS A 51 15.07 5.15 25.85
C LYS A 51 16.33 4.58 25.20
N LYS A 52 16.53 4.82 23.90
CA LYS A 52 17.77 4.46 23.17
C LYS A 52 18.95 5.39 23.46
N ARG A 53 18.73 6.48 24.21
CA ARG A 53 19.73 7.49 24.59
C ARG A 53 20.48 8.10 23.40
N ARG A 54 19.79 8.27 22.26
CA ARG A 54 20.32 8.93 21.07
C ARG A 54 19.22 9.60 20.27
N ASN A 55 19.58 10.58 19.44
CA ASN A 55 18.66 11.11 18.44
C ASN A 55 18.53 10.14 17.24
N PRO A 56 17.39 10.17 16.53
CA PRO A 56 17.23 9.47 15.26
C PRO A 56 18.02 10.14 14.13
N THR A 57 18.27 9.38 13.08
CA THR A 57 18.60 9.93 11.75
C THR A 57 17.34 10.27 10.96
N ASP A 58 17.47 11.12 9.96
CA ASP A 58 16.45 11.38 8.94
C ASP A 58 15.90 10.09 8.33
N VAL A 59 16.75 9.15 7.91
CA VAL A 59 16.31 7.87 7.31
C VAL A 59 15.48 7.03 8.28
N GLU A 60 15.83 7.00 9.57
CA GLU A 60 15.03 6.34 10.60
C GLU A 60 13.65 7.01 10.77
N LEU A 61 13.59 8.34 10.74
CA LEU A 61 12.32 9.07 10.81
C LEU A 61 11.47 8.87 9.54
N GLN A 62 12.10 8.87 8.36
CA GLN A 62 11.42 8.56 7.09
C GLN A 62 10.84 7.15 7.14
N THR A 63 11.59 6.16 7.61
CA THR A 63 11.11 4.78 7.78
C THR A 63 9.90 4.71 8.71
N ILE A 64 9.94 5.42 9.84
CA ILE A 64 8.80 5.49 10.77
C ILE A 64 7.61 6.18 10.10
N GLY A 65 7.80 7.32 9.43
CA GLY A 65 6.76 8.05 8.72
C GLY A 65 6.01 7.17 7.71
N GLN A 66 6.76 6.45 6.85
CA GLN A 66 6.17 5.55 5.87
C GLN A 66 5.44 4.38 6.54
N THR A 67 6.05 3.72 7.54
CA THR A 67 5.45 2.53 8.18
C THR A 67 4.26 2.85 9.08
N TRP A 68 4.20 4.07 9.61
CA TRP A 68 3.12 4.55 10.46
C TRP A 68 2.09 5.38 9.69
N SER A 69 2.13 5.44 8.36
CA SER A 69 1.08 6.11 7.61
C SER A 69 -0.26 5.37 7.68
N GLU A 70 -1.36 6.03 7.31
CA GLU A 70 -2.66 5.35 7.24
C GLU A 70 -2.65 4.20 6.23
N HIS A 71 -2.02 4.42 5.08
CA HIS A 71 -1.91 3.43 4.01
C HIS A 71 -1.18 2.15 4.47
N CYS A 72 -0.11 2.27 5.27
CA CYS A 72 0.67 1.12 5.71
C CYS A 72 0.09 0.49 6.99
N TYR A 73 -0.22 1.32 7.99
CA TYR A 73 -0.60 0.81 9.30
C TYR A 73 -2.09 0.47 9.41
N HIS A 74 -2.93 1.05 8.55
CA HIS A 74 -4.39 0.91 8.56
C HIS A 74 -5.00 1.34 9.90
N LYS A 75 -4.70 2.56 10.38
CA LYS A 75 -5.09 3.03 11.71
C LYS A 75 -6.60 3.11 11.82
N THR A 76 -7.31 3.55 10.79
CA THR A 76 -8.78 3.60 10.79
C THR A 76 -9.39 2.21 10.91
N PHE A 77 -8.85 1.20 10.21
CA PHE A 77 -9.34 -0.18 10.28
C PHE A 77 -9.06 -0.87 11.62
N LYS A 78 -7.97 -0.48 12.30
CA LYS A 78 -7.56 -1.01 13.61
C LYS A 78 -8.07 -0.19 14.80
N GLY A 79 -8.52 1.04 14.56
CA GLY A 79 -8.94 1.98 15.58
C GLY A 79 -10.34 1.68 16.12
N LYS A 80 -10.58 2.16 17.34
CA LYS A 80 -11.89 2.15 17.98
C LYS A 80 -12.78 3.22 17.35
N ILE A 81 -13.97 2.83 16.92
CA ILE A 81 -14.99 3.69 16.32
C ILE A 81 -16.15 3.82 17.30
N ILE A 82 -16.50 5.05 17.64
CA ILE A 82 -17.63 5.37 18.52
C ILE A 82 -18.71 6.03 17.68
N THR A 83 -19.91 5.44 17.70
CA THR A 83 -21.08 5.95 16.98
C THR A 83 -22.27 6.06 17.93
N GLU A 84 -23.34 6.73 17.52
CA GLU A 84 -24.61 6.77 18.25
C GLU A 84 -25.21 5.36 18.49
N LYS A 85 -24.85 4.40 17.63
CA LYS A 85 -25.31 3.00 17.68
C LYS A 85 -24.44 2.11 18.58
N GLY A 86 -23.34 2.64 19.13
CA GLY A 86 -22.41 1.92 19.98
C GLY A 86 -20.95 2.00 19.53
N GLU A 87 -20.13 1.19 20.16
CA GLU A 87 -18.67 1.16 19.97
C GLU A 87 -18.23 -0.08 19.18
N ILE A 88 -17.33 0.13 18.22
CA ILE A 88 -16.68 -0.93 17.43
C ILE A 88 -15.18 -0.85 17.73
N GLU A 89 -14.60 -1.88 18.34
CA GLU A 89 -13.19 -1.91 18.73
C GLU A 89 -12.22 -1.82 17.53
N SER A 90 -12.54 -2.48 16.42
CA SER A 90 -11.78 -2.40 15.15
C SER A 90 -12.65 -2.96 14.02
N LEU A 91 -12.77 -2.25 12.90
CA LEU A 91 -13.50 -2.74 11.72
C LEU A 91 -12.94 -4.08 11.24
N PHE A 92 -11.61 -4.15 11.13
CA PHE A 92 -10.91 -5.35 10.69
C PHE A 92 -11.17 -6.53 11.61
N LYS A 93 -10.98 -6.35 12.93
CA LYS A 93 -11.17 -7.46 13.89
C LYS A 93 -12.62 -7.90 13.96
N THR A 94 -13.56 -6.96 13.99
CA THR A 94 -14.98 -7.22 14.23
C THR A 94 -15.67 -7.86 13.02
N TYR A 95 -15.44 -7.33 11.81
CA TYR A 95 -16.24 -7.72 10.64
C TYR A 95 -15.52 -8.63 9.66
N ILE A 96 -14.19 -8.71 9.71
CA ILE A 96 -13.39 -9.50 8.74
C ILE A 96 -12.69 -10.66 9.45
N PHE A 97 -11.85 -10.35 10.44
CA PHE A 97 -11.05 -11.35 11.13
C PHE A 97 -11.90 -12.32 11.96
N LYS A 98 -12.87 -11.80 12.72
CA LYS A 98 -13.74 -12.61 13.58
C LYS A 98 -14.48 -13.70 12.80
N VAL A 99 -15.20 -13.32 11.73
CA VAL A 99 -15.96 -14.30 10.93
C VAL A 99 -15.04 -15.33 10.28
N THR A 100 -13.87 -14.91 9.79
CA THR A 100 -12.91 -15.85 9.19
C THR A 100 -12.38 -16.85 10.21
N LYS A 101 -12.08 -16.38 11.43
CA LYS A 101 -11.64 -17.24 12.54
C LYS A 101 -12.75 -18.16 13.06
N GLU A 102 -13.99 -17.69 13.09
CA GLU A 102 -15.14 -18.48 13.54
C GLU A 102 -15.50 -19.58 12.54
N LEU A 103 -15.45 -19.28 11.24
CA LEU A 103 -15.69 -20.27 10.20
C LEU A 103 -14.54 -21.27 10.08
N ASN A 104 -13.29 -20.80 10.23
CA ASN A 104 -12.05 -21.59 10.14
C ASN A 104 -12.09 -22.73 9.11
N PRO A 105 -12.44 -22.44 7.84
CA PRO A 105 -12.60 -23.48 6.84
C PRO A 105 -11.25 -24.17 6.60
N PRO A 106 -11.20 -25.51 6.53
CA PRO A 106 -9.94 -26.26 6.42
C PRO A 106 -9.19 -26.00 5.11
N TRP A 107 -9.89 -25.55 4.07
CA TRP A 107 -9.30 -25.18 2.78
C TRP A 107 -8.66 -23.80 2.78
N CYS A 108 -8.73 -23.00 3.85
CA CYS A 108 -7.99 -21.75 3.94
C CYS A 108 -6.57 -22.01 4.47
N ILE A 109 -5.60 -22.04 3.58
CA ILE A 109 -4.20 -22.37 3.89
C ILE A 109 -3.48 -21.17 4.53
N SER A 110 -3.71 -19.96 4.01
CA SER A 110 -3.14 -18.72 4.54
C SER A 110 -4.15 -17.59 4.42
N VAL A 111 -4.48 -16.96 5.55
CA VAL A 111 -5.36 -15.79 5.60
C VAL A 111 -4.81 -14.79 6.62
N PHE A 112 -4.65 -13.53 6.22
CA PHE A 112 -4.13 -12.42 7.04
C PHE A 112 -2.68 -12.55 7.53
N GLU A 113 -1.94 -13.53 7.03
CA GLU A 113 -0.55 -13.79 7.43
C GLU A 113 0.47 -13.55 6.29
N ASP A 114 -0.01 -13.34 5.07
CA ASP A 114 0.81 -13.16 3.87
C ASP A 114 0.31 -12.02 2.98
N ASN A 115 1.08 -11.76 1.92
CA ASN A 115 0.71 -10.78 0.90
C ASN A 115 -0.54 -11.19 0.10
N ALA A 116 -0.89 -12.48 0.04
CA ALA A 116 -2.07 -13.00 -0.64
C ALA A 116 -2.85 -14.00 0.22
N GLY A 117 -4.16 -14.10 -0.01
CA GLY A 117 -4.98 -15.16 0.55
C GLY A 117 -4.77 -16.44 -0.24
N ILE A 118 -4.52 -17.56 0.45
CA ILE A 118 -4.24 -18.86 -0.18
C ILE A 118 -5.30 -19.86 0.26
N ILE A 119 -5.95 -20.49 -0.71
CA ILE A 119 -6.92 -21.55 -0.50
C ILE A 119 -6.49 -22.84 -1.19
N GLU A 120 -6.88 -23.97 -0.63
CA GLU A 120 -6.64 -25.28 -1.21
C GLU A 120 -7.37 -25.44 -2.55
N PHE A 121 -6.68 -26.10 -3.48
CA PHE A 121 -7.19 -26.48 -4.78
C PHE A 121 -6.85 -27.95 -5.05
N GLU A 122 -7.37 -28.50 -6.14
CA GLU A 122 -7.23 -29.93 -6.42
C GLU A 122 -5.79 -30.35 -6.74
N ASN A 123 -5.53 -31.66 -6.66
CA ASN A 123 -4.30 -32.30 -7.14
C ASN A 123 -2.99 -31.76 -6.52
N GLY A 124 -3.04 -31.36 -5.24
CA GLY A 124 -1.86 -30.86 -4.53
C GLY A 124 -1.54 -29.39 -4.81
N TYR A 125 -2.42 -28.67 -5.50
CA TYR A 125 -2.29 -27.23 -5.73
C TYR A 125 -3.09 -26.42 -4.71
N ALA A 126 -2.78 -25.13 -4.68
CA ALA A 126 -3.51 -24.09 -4.00
C ALA A 126 -3.69 -22.92 -4.97
N VAL A 127 -4.69 -22.07 -4.69
CA VAL A 127 -4.91 -20.81 -5.41
C VAL A 127 -4.57 -19.67 -4.47
N ALA A 128 -3.65 -18.80 -4.92
CA ALA A 128 -3.36 -17.53 -4.28
C ALA A 128 -4.17 -16.42 -4.96
N VAL A 129 -4.81 -15.55 -4.17
CA VAL A 129 -5.60 -14.43 -4.68
C VAL A 129 -5.23 -13.17 -3.91
N LYS A 130 -5.03 -12.08 -4.66
CA LYS A 130 -4.76 -10.76 -4.12
C LYS A 130 -5.47 -9.71 -4.96
N VAL A 131 -6.02 -8.71 -4.28
CA VAL A 131 -6.57 -7.50 -4.89
C VAL A 131 -6.04 -6.30 -4.11
N GLU A 132 -5.65 -5.26 -4.84
CA GLU A 132 -5.22 -3.97 -4.31
C GLU A 132 -5.91 -2.82 -5.06
N THR A 133 -5.69 -1.60 -4.59
CA THR A 133 -6.15 -0.38 -5.27
C THR A 133 -4.98 0.51 -5.60
N HIS A 134 -5.10 1.27 -6.68
CA HIS A 134 -4.09 2.27 -7.05
C HIS A 134 -4.73 3.60 -7.46
N ASN A 135 -5.66 4.08 -6.62
CA ASN A 135 -6.58 5.18 -6.90
C ASN A 135 -5.88 6.52 -7.12
N HIS A 136 -5.19 7.02 -6.09
CA HIS A 136 -4.58 8.35 -6.10
C HIS A 136 -3.50 8.50 -7.19
N PRO A 137 -2.54 7.55 -7.36
CA PRO A 137 -1.58 7.64 -8.46
C PRO A 137 -2.28 7.65 -9.82
N SER A 138 -3.31 6.81 -10.02
CA SER A 138 -4.05 6.76 -11.28
C SER A 138 -4.87 8.02 -11.56
N ALA A 139 -5.31 8.75 -10.53
CA ALA A 139 -5.97 10.04 -10.69
C ALA A 139 -5.00 11.15 -11.16
N ILE A 140 -3.71 11.03 -10.83
CA ILE A 140 -2.66 11.99 -11.23
C ILE A 140 -2.08 11.64 -12.59
N GLU A 141 -1.61 10.39 -12.75
CA GLU A 141 -1.01 9.86 -13.98
C GLU A 141 -1.59 8.45 -14.23
N PRO A 142 -2.60 8.34 -15.11
CA PRO A 142 -3.43 7.13 -15.20
C PRO A 142 -2.72 5.91 -15.78
N PHE A 143 -1.75 6.10 -16.68
CA PHE A 143 -1.10 4.96 -17.34
C PHE A 143 -0.15 4.24 -16.37
N GLY A 144 0.82 4.96 -15.83
CA GLY A 144 1.79 4.44 -14.87
C GLY A 144 1.13 4.08 -13.55
N GLY A 145 0.14 4.86 -13.10
CA GLY A 145 -0.70 4.52 -11.95
C GLY A 145 -1.33 3.14 -12.09
N ALA A 146 -2.06 2.87 -13.18
CA ALA A 146 -2.72 1.58 -13.32
C ALA A 146 -1.74 0.44 -13.62
N ALA A 147 -0.72 0.68 -14.45
CA ALA A 147 0.32 -0.31 -14.78
C ALA A 147 1.06 -0.79 -13.52
N THR A 148 1.44 0.13 -12.63
CA THR A 148 2.13 -0.23 -11.38
C THR A 148 1.20 -0.93 -10.38
N GLY A 149 -0.11 -0.63 -10.39
CA GLY A 149 -1.11 -1.38 -9.63
C GLY A 149 -1.19 -2.85 -10.05
N VAL A 150 -1.25 -3.13 -11.36
CA VAL A 150 -1.21 -4.51 -11.89
C VAL A 150 0.12 -5.18 -11.55
N GLY A 151 1.24 -4.48 -11.74
CA GLY A 151 2.55 -5.01 -11.38
C GLY A 151 2.70 -5.32 -9.89
N GLY A 152 2.07 -4.54 -9.01
CA GLY A 152 2.02 -4.77 -7.57
C GLY A 152 1.39 -6.11 -7.23
N VAL A 153 0.15 -6.32 -7.67
CA VAL A 153 -0.58 -7.56 -7.36
C VAL A 153 0.04 -8.80 -7.98
N ILE A 154 0.67 -8.70 -9.16
CA ILE A 154 1.45 -9.80 -9.74
C ILE A 154 2.63 -10.16 -8.81
N ARG A 155 3.34 -9.15 -8.28
CA ARG A 155 4.45 -9.39 -7.35
C ARG A 155 3.97 -9.97 -6.02
N ASP A 156 2.80 -9.62 -5.53
CA ASP A 156 2.25 -10.23 -4.31
C ASP A 156 1.98 -11.73 -4.49
N ILE A 157 1.45 -12.13 -5.65
CA ILE A 157 1.25 -13.53 -6.01
C ILE A 157 2.60 -14.27 -6.12
N LEU A 158 3.58 -13.68 -6.80
CA LEU A 158 4.94 -14.23 -6.86
C LEU A 158 5.58 -14.33 -5.47
N GLY A 159 5.31 -13.36 -4.59
CA GLY A 159 5.82 -13.29 -3.22
C GLY A 159 5.32 -14.42 -2.31
N VAL A 160 4.23 -15.08 -2.68
CA VAL A 160 3.72 -16.28 -2.01
C VAL A 160 4.01 -17.57 -2.78
N TRP A 161 5.03 -17.57 -3.64
CA TRP A 161 5.50 -18.71 -4.45
C TRP A 161 4.49 -19.21 -5.50
N ALA A 162 3.42 -18.46 -5.75
CA ALA A 162 2.41 -18.82 -6.73
C ALA A 162 2.81 -18.30 -8.13
N ASP A 163 2.45 -19.05 -9.16
CA ASP A 163 2.61 -18.66 -10.56
C ASP A 163 1.38 -17.85 -11.01
N PRO A 164 1.51 -16.56 -11.34
CA PRO A 164 0.40 -15.73 -11.80
C PRO A 164 -0.22 -16.25 -13.10
N ILE A 165 -1.53 -16.52 -13.10
CA ILE A 165 -2.23 -17.08 -14.26
C ILE A 165 -3.31 -16.17 -14.83
N ALA A 166 -3.84 -15.24 -14.04
CA ALA A 166 -4.91 -14.35 -14.47
C ALA A 166 -4.97 -13.08 -13.62
N CYS A 167 -5.30 -11.98 -14.26
CA CYS A 167 -5.60 -10.71 -13.62
C CYS A 167 -7.11 -10.43 -13.63
N THR A 168 -7.54 -9.54 -12.74
CA THR A 168 -8.90 -8.97 -12.71
C THR A 168 -8.84 -7.49 -12.37
N ASP A 169 -9.83 -6.72 -12.81
CA ASP A 169 -9.91 -5.29 -12.50
C ASP A 169 -11.35 -4.82 -12.22
N VAL A 170 -11.50 -3.90 -11.26
CA VAL A 170 -12.76 -3.18 -11.04
C VAL A 170 -12.46 -1.70 -11.09
N LEU A 171 -13.04 -1.04 -12.08
CA LEU A 171 -12.71 0.33 -12.44
C LEU A 171 -13.93 1.24 -12.26
N CYS A 172 -13.78 2.34 -11.53
CA CYS A 172 -14.83 3.35 -11.38
C CYS A 172 -14.33 4.72 -11.83
N PHE A 173 -15.09 5.36 -12.73
CA PHE A 173 -14.76 6.67 -13.30
C PHE A 173 -15.97 7.61 -13.27
N GLY A 174 -15.71 8.92 -13.41
CA GLY A 174 -16.76 9.86 -13.78
C GLY A 174 -17.32 9.59 -15.20
N PRO A 175 -18.49 10.16 -15.55
CA PRO A 175 -19.05 10.05 -16.90
C PRO A 175 -18.04 10.45 -17.99
N LEU A 176 -17.98 9.71 -19.10
CA LEU A 176 -16.99 9.96 -20.16
C LEU A 176 -17.28 11.21 -20.99
N ASP A 177 -18.51 11.68 -20.94
CA ASP A 177 -19.07 12.89 -21.55
C ASP A 177 -19.24 14.04 -20.53
N TYR A 178 -18.55 13.97 -19.39
CA TYR A 178 -18.62 15.00 -18.35
C TYR A 178 -18.21 16.38 -18.88
N GLU A 179 -19.05 17.39 -18.65
CA GLU A 179 -18.80 18.75 -19.13
C GLU A 179 -17.52 19.35 -18.53
N TYR A 180 -16.67 19.95 -19.37
CA TYR A 180 -15.38 20.51 -18.93
C TYR A 180 -15.57 21.70 -17.97
N GLU A 181 -16.65 22.46 -18.12
CA GLU A 181 -17.00 23.61 -17.29
C GLU A 181 -17.37 23.20 -15.86
N ARG A 182 -17.81 21.96 -15.67
CA ARG A 182 -18.14 21.37 -14.36
C ARG A 182 -16.94 20.71 -13.68
N LEU A 183 -15.79 20.62 -14.35
CA LEU A 183 -14.62 19.91 -13.86
C LEU A 183 -13.93 20.71 -12.75
N PRO A 184 -13.75 20.15 -11.53
CA PRO A 184 -13.05 20.86 -10.46
C PRO A 184 -11.60 21.19 -10.85
N ALA A 185 -11.08 22.31 -10.36
CA ALA A 185 -9.71 22.72 -10.63
C ALA A 185 -8.70 21.65 -10.16
N GLY A 186 -7.74 21.31 -11.01
CA GLY A 186 -6.72 20.30 -10.73
C GLY A 186 -7.14 18.85 -10.99
N VAL A 187 -8.42 18.60 -11.28
CA VAL A 187 -8.93 17.27 -11.62
C VAL A 187 -8.72 16.96 -13.10
N LYS A 188 -8.36 15.71 -13.42
CA LYS A 188 -8.26 15.23 -14.80
C LYS A 188 -9.64 14.78 -15.30
N HIS A 189 -9.92 15.07 -16.57
CA HIS A 189 -11.18 14.68 -17.19
C HIS A 189 -11.36 13.15 -17.16
N PRO A 190 -12.56 12.60 -16.83
CA PRO A 190 -12.77 11.16 -16.70
C PRO A 190 -12.38 10.36 -17.95
N LYS A 191 -12.68 10.88 -19.16
CA LYS A 191 -12.24 10.30 -20.43
C LYS A 191 -10.72 10.12 -20.57
N TYR A 192 -9.93 11.05 -20.04
CA TYR A 192 -8.46 10.94 -20.04
C TYR A 192 -8.01 9.84 -19.09
N LEU A 193 -8.56 9.82 -17.87
CA LEU A 193 -8.26 8.82 -16.86
C LEU A 193 -8.62 7.41 -17.33
N PHE A 194 -9.82 7.23 -17.86
CA PHE A 194 -10.29 5.95 -18.43
C PHE A 194 -9.32 5.41 -19.47
N ARG A 195 -8.96 6.23 -20.48
CA ARG A 195 -8.05 5.79 -21.56
C ARG A 195 -6.67 5.42 -21.03
N GLY A 196 -6.13 6.21 -20.11
CA GLY A 196 -4.82 5.95 -19.52
C GLY A 196 -4.80 4.69 -18.67
N VAL A 197 -5.80 4.51 -17.78
CA VAL A 197 -5.89 3.36 -16.89
C VAL A 197 -6.00 2.07 -17.69
N VAL A 198 -6.93 1.99 -18.64
CA VAL A 198 -7.12 0.80 -19.48
C VAL A 198 -5.85 0.48 -20.28
N ALA A 199 -5.19 1.50 -20.83
CA ALA A 199 -3.92 1.31 -21.54
C ALA A 199 -2.79 0.84 -20.62
N GLY A 200 -2.72 1.35 -19.39
CA GLY A 200 -1.72 0.95 -18.39
C GLY A 200 -1.88 -0.50 -17.95
N ILE A 201 -3.11 -0.91 -17.62
CA ILE A 201 -3.46 -2.29 -17.27
C ILE A 201 -3.09 -3.23 -18.42
N GLY A 202 -3.57 -2.91 -19.63
CA GLY A 202 -3.29 -3.71 -20.82
C GLY A 202 -1.79 -3.82 -21.13
N CYS A 203 -1.04 -2.73 -21.01
CA CYS A 203 0.41 -2.74 -21.26
C CYS A 203 1.13 -3.69 -20.31
N TYR A 204 0.90 -3.58 -19.00
CA TYR A 204 1.62 -4.39 -18.02
C TYR A 204 1.24 -5.87 -18.13
N GLY A 205 -0.06 -6.18 -18.16
CA GLY A 205 -0.55 -7.56 -18.27
C GLY A 205 -0.08 -8.24 -19.55
N ASN A 206 -0.20 -7.58 -20.71
CA ASN A 206 0.20 -8.14 -22.01
C ASN A 206 1.71 -8.41 -22.07
N ASN A 207 2.55 -7.50 -21.56
CA ASN A 207 4.00 -7.70 -21.56
C ASN A 207 4.44 -8.82 -20.60
N MET A 208 3.71 -9.03 -19.51
CA MET A 208 3.93 -10.14 -18.59
C MET A 208 3.34 -11.47 -19.12
N GLY A 209 2.47 -11.42 -20.14
CA GLY A 209 1.77 -12.59 -20.66
C GLY A 209 0.65 -13.09 -19.76
N ILE A 210 0.10 -12.24 -18.88
CA ILE A 210 -0.95 -12.61 -17.92
C ILE A 210 -2.26 -11.93 -18.34
N PRO A 211 -3.31 -12.70 -18.72
CA PRO A 211 -4.56 -12.12 -19.22
C PRO A 211 -5.40 -11.52 -18.10
N THR A 212 -6.02 -10.36 -18.34
CA THR A 212 -7.14 -9.88 -17.52
C THR A 212 -8.41 -10.61 -17.97
N VAL A 213 -8.91 -11.54 -17.15
CA VAL A 213 -9.96 -12.50 -17.56
C VAL A 213 -11.37 -12.08 -17.16
N ASN A 214 -11.50 -11.20 -16.19
CA ASN A 214 -12.77 -10.66 -15.73
C ASN A 214 -12.59 -9.28 -15.09
N GLY A 215 -13.70 -8.56 -14.93
CA GLY A 215 -13.69 -7.28 -14.25
C GLY A 215 -15.05 -6.62 -14.24
N ALA A 216 -15.08 -5.36 -13.82
CA ALA A 216 -16.25 -4.51 -13.91
C ALA A 216 -15.84 -3.05 -14.16
N ILE A 217 -16.67 -2.32 -14.90
CA ILE A 217 -16.51 -0.88 -15.10
C ILE A 217 -17.81 -0.19 -14.68
N TYR A 218 -17.69 0.83 -13.85
CA TYR A 218 -18.82 1.61 -13.35
C TYR A 218 -18.57 3.12 -13.55
N PHE A 219 -19.61 3.83 -13.98
CA PHE A 219 -19.55 5.26 -14.24
C PHE A 219 -20.54 6.00 -13.34
N ASP A 220 -20.04 6.97 -12.56
CA ASP A 220 -20.86 7.78 -11.66
C ASP A 220 -20.18 9.12 -11.38
N GLU A 221 -20.96 10.21 -11.27
CA GLU A 221 -20.42 11.54 -10.99
C GLU A 221 -19.62 11.59 -9.68
N GLY A 222 -19.91 10.70 -8.71
CA GLY A 222 -19.17 10.58 -7.46
C GLY A 222 -17.70 10.17 -7.61
N TYR A 223 -17.29 9.65 -8.78
CA TYR A 223 -15.90 9.34 -9.11
C TYR A 223 -15.19 10.45 -9.90
N VAL A 224 -15.83 11.61 -10.08
CA VAL A 224 -15.14 12.80 -10.59
C VAL A 224 -14.19 13.32 -9.50
N GLY A 225 -12.91 13.47 -9.84
CA GLY A 225 -11.87 13.89 -8.90
C GLY A 225 -11.02 12.75 -8.37
N ASN A 226 -11.64 11.62 -8.02
CA ASN A 226 -10.92 10.44 -7.55
C ASN A 226 -11.52 9.16 -8.16
N VAL A 227 -10.73 8.47 -8.96
CA VAL A 227 -11.10 7.21 -9.58
C VAL A 227 -10.92 6.06 -8.61
N VAL A 228 -11.57 4.94 -8.90
CA VAL A 228 -11.25 3.68 -8.24
C VAL A 228 -10.64 2.74 -9.26
N VAL A 229 -9.45 2.24 -8.96
CA VAL A 229 -8.71 1.30 -9.82
C VAL A 229 -8.31 0.12 -8.95
N TYR A 230 -9.18 -0.89 -8.90
CA TYR A 230 -8.82 -2.19 -8.34
C TYR A 230 -8.03 -2.99 -9.36
N CYS A 231 -6.89 -3.52 -8.94
CA CYS A 231 -6.14 -4.51 -9.68
C CYS A 231 -6.09 -5.77 -8.84
N GLY A 232 -6.32 -6.93 -9.44
CA GLY A 232 -6.22 -8.23 -8.79
C GLY A 232 -5.46 -9.22 -9.62
N CYS A 233 -4.89 -10.22 -8.95
CA CYS A 233 -4.18 -11.31 -9.58
C CYS A 233 -4.51 -12.63 -8.87
N VAL A 234 -4.59 -13.68 -9.66
CA VAL A 234 -4.79 -15.07 -9.24
C VAL A 234 -3.56 -15.87 -9.67
N GLY A 235 -3.05 -16.72 -8.81
CA GLY A 235 -1.94 -17.61 -9.12
C GLY A 235 -2.14 -19.04 -8.62
N LEU A 236 -1.46 -19.97 -9.28
CA LEU A 236 -1.41 -21.39 -8.90
C LEU A 236 -0.16 -21.67 -8.07
N LEU A 237 -0.34 -22.35 -6.95
CA LEU A 237 0.74 -22.68 -6.02
C LEU A 237 0.80 -24.20 -5.80
N PRO A 238 1.89 -24.87 -6.20
CA PRO A 238 2.18 -26.22 -5.71
C PRO A 238 2.41 -26.18 -4.20
N LYS A 239 1.61 -26.91 -3.42
CA LYS A 239 1.63 -26.80 -1.95
C LYS A 239 2.99 -27.18 -1.33
N ASP A 240 3.74 -28.05 -1.99
CA ASP A 240 5.07 -28.50 -1.58
C ASP A 240 6.16 -27.42 -1.74
N LYS A 241 5.93 -26.40 -2.58
CA LYS A 241 6.85 -25.27 -2.78
C LYS A 241 6.64 -24.13 -1.79
N TYR A 242 5.56 -24.15 -1.03
CA TYR A 242 5.21 -23.06 -0.14
C TYR A 242 6.07 -23.08 1.14
N VAL A 243 6.97 -22.11 1.27
CA VAL A 243 7.91 -22.01 2.41
C VAL A 243 7.88 -20.61 3.03
N ARG A 244 7.77 -20.55 4.36
CA ARG A 244 7.75 -19.28 5.14
C ARG A 244 8.86 -19.13 6.18
N ASN A 245 9.57 -20.21 6.49
CA ASN A 245 10.40 -20.28 7.70
C ASN A 245 11.81 -19.72 7.44
N VAL A 246 11.94 -18.39 7.51
CA VAL A 246 13.24 -17.71 7.52
C VAL A 246 14.02 -18.07 8.79
N LYS A 247 15.33 -18.30 8.66
CA LYS A 247 16.24 -18.69 9.74
C LYS A 247 17.44 -17.74 9.84
N ALA A 248 18.02 -17.67 11.03
CA ALA A 248 19.29 -17.00 11.21
C ALA A 248 20.36 -17.66 10.33
N GLY A 249 21.09 -16.85 9.56
CA GLY A 249 22.06 -17.32 8.57
C GLY A 249 21.55 -17.32 7.13
N ASP A 250 20.24 -17.14 6.90
CA ASP A 250 19.70 -16.95 5.56
C ASP A 250 20.20 -15.63 4.93
N VAL A 251 20.32 -15.63 3.60
CA VAL A 251 20.75 -14.46 2.83
C VAL A 251 19.53 -13.68 2.35
N ILE A 252 19.55 -12.36 2.53
CA ILE A 252 18.54 -11.45 1.97
C ILE A 252 18.98 -11.05 0.56
N LEU A 253 18.15 -11.33 -0.43
CA LEU A 253 18.39 -10.98 -1.84
C LEU A 253 17.39 -9.93 -2.29
N LEU A 254 17.88 -8.89 -2.95
CA LEU A 254 17.07 -7.95 -3.72
C LEU A 254 17.14 -8.33 -5.19
N VAL A 255 16.03 -8.79 -5.75
CA VAL A 255 15.95 -9.26 -7.14
C VAL A 255 15.04 -8.34 -7.95
N GLY A 256 15.52 -7.84 -9.09
CA GLY A 256 14.76 -6.97 -9.99
C GLY A 256 15.56 -5.78 -10.52
N GLY A 257 14.85 -4.69 -10.85
CA GLY A 257 15.44 -3.44 -11.33
C GLY A 257 16.28 -2.71 -10.27
N ARG A 258 17.12 -1.77 -10.71
CA ARG A 258 17.90 -0.92 -9.80
C ARG A 258 16.97 0.06 -9.06
N THR A 259 17.29 0.34 -7.80
CA THR A 259 16.55 1.34 -7.00
C THR A 259 16.77 2.75 -7.55
N GLY A 260 15.69 3.38 -8.01
CA GLY A 260 15.65 4.79 -8.40
C GLY A 260 15.13 5.71 -7.28
N ARG A 261 14.82 6.96 -7.63
CA ARG A 261 14.16 7.93 -6.73
C ARG A 261 12.66 7.98 -7.00
N ASP A 262 12.07 6.79 -7.08
CA ASP A 262 10.72 6.59 -7.58
C ASP A 262 9.74 6.52 -6.40
N GLY A 263 8.68 7.33 -6.43
CA GLY A 263 7.59 7.26 -5.45
C GLY A 263 7.97 7.57 -4.01
N ILE A 264 9.04 8.34 -3.77
CA ILE A 264 9.39 8.83 -2.43
C ILE A 264 8.20 9.64 -1.89
N HIS A 265 7.77 9.29 -0.68
CA HIS A 265 6.56 9.85 -0.02
C HIS A 265 5.22 9.41 -0.60
N GLY A 266 5.18 8.35 -1.40
CA GLY A 266 3.95 7.85 -2.03
C GLY A 266 2.87 7.35 -1.07
N VAL A 267 3.21 7.05 0.18
CA VAL A 267 2.27 6.50 1.18
C VAL A 267 2.18 7.32 2.47
N THR A 268 2.83 8.49 2.55
CA THR A 268 2.87 9.37 3.75
C THR A 268 1.79 10.43 3.78
#